data_AF-A0A7W0RZQ8-F1
#
_entry.id   AF-A0A7W0RZQ8-F1
#
_cell.length_a   1.000
_cell.length_b   1.000
_cell.length_c   1.000
_cell.angle_alpha   90.00
_cell.angle_beta   90.00
_cell.angle_gamma   90.00
#
_symmetry.space_group_name_H-M   'P 1'
#
loop_
_entity.id
_entity.type
_entity.pdbx_description
1 polymer ?
#
loop_
_entity_poly.entity_id
_entity_poly.type
_entity_poly.pdbx_seq_one_letter_code
_entity_poly.pdbx_strand_id
1 'polypeptide(L)' 'MATEELRATALELVSGNKGILAADESTGTIKKRFEGIGVESTEENRRAY' A
#
# COMPACT_ATOMS: atom_id res chain seq x y z
N MET A 1 4.71 -18.89 14.08
CA MET A 1 5.15 -17.52 14.42
C MET A 1 5.23 -17.41 15.92
N ALA A 2 6.39 -17.06 16.46
CA ALA A 2 6.53 -16.86 17.89
C ALA A 2 5.90 -15.50 18.28
N THR A 3 5.23 -15.41 19.43
CA THR A 3 4.59 -14.17 19.89
C THR A 3 5.55 -12.98 19.92
N GLU A 4 6.83 -13.22 20.21
CA GLU A 4 7.88 -12.21 20.18
C GLU A 4 8.15 -11.63 18.78
N GLU A 5 8.01 -12.43 17.72
CA GLU A 5 8.20 -11.99 16.33
C GLU A 5 7.08 -11.03 15.90
N LEU A 6 5.84 -11.35 16.26
CA LEU A 6 4.69 -10.47 16.04
C LEU A 6 4.84 -9.15 16.80
N ARG A 7 5.29 -9.22 18.07
CA ARG A 7 5.52 -8.05 18.92
C ARG A 7 6.63 -7.15 18.36
N ALA A 8 7.75 -7.73 17.95
CA ALA A 8 8.85 -6.98 17.35
C ALA A 8 8.42 -6.27 16.05
N THR A 9 7.69 -6.98 15.18
CA THR A 9 7.17 -6.40 13.93
C THR A 9 6.20 -5.25 14.20
N ALA A 10 5.28 -5.41 15.14
CA ALA A 10 4.31 -4.37 15.49
C ALA A 10 4.99 -3.10 16.02
N LEU A 11 6.04 -3.24 16.85
CA LEU A 11 6.82 -2.11 17.35
C LEU A 11 7.57 -1.37 16.23
N GLU A 12 8.11 -2.09 15.26
CA GLU A 12 8.81 -1.48 14.13
C GLU A 12 7.86 -0.65 13.25
N LEU A 13 6.64 -1.17 13.00
CA LEU A 13 5.61 -0.49 12.20
C LEU A 13 5.18 0.87 12.78
N VAL A 14 5.28 1.06 14.11
CA VAL A 14 4.86 2.29 14.81
C VAL A 14 6.04 3.12 15.33
N SER A 15 7.25 2.86 14.83
CA SER A 15 8.46 3.48 15.36
C SER A 15 8.62 4.96 15.00
N GLY A 16 8.76 5.81 16.03
CA GLY A 16 9.17 7.21 15.90
C GLY A 16 8.30 8.03 14.93
N ASN A 17 8.94 8.62 13.91
CA ASN A 17 8.29 9.41 12.85
C ASN A 17 8.01 8.58 11.58
N LYS A 18 7.99 7.24 11.67
CA LYS A 18 7.58 6.38 10.56
C LYS A 18 6.06 6.20 10.55
N GLY A 19 5.53 5.78 9.42
CA GLY A 19 4.11 5.46 9.25
C GLY A 19 3.92 4.34 8.22
N ILE A 20 2.67 3.91 8.05
CA ILE A 20 2.29 2.86 7.10
C ILE A 20 1.75 3.51 5.83
N LEU A 21 2.31 3.13 4.68
CA LEU A 21 1.73 3.46 3.38
C LEU A 21 0.67 2.42 3.03
N ALA A 22 -0.58 2.86 2.89
CA ALA A 22 -1.67 2.03 2.38
C ALA A 22 -1.69 2.12 0.84
N ALA A 23 -1.10 1.12 0.18
CA ALA A 23 -1.08 0.94 -1.27
C ALA A 23 -1.88 -0.32 -1.68
N ASP A 24 -2.98 -0.58 -0.97
CA ASP A 24 -3.84 -1.77 -1.07
C ASP A 24 -5.13 -1.50 -1.87
N GLU A 25 -5.12 -0.51 -2.77
CA GLU A 25 -6.30 -0.18 -3.55
C GLU A 25 -6.75 -1.34 -4.46
N SER A 26 -8.01 -1.73 -4.32
CA SER A 26 -8.65 -2.66 -5.26
C SER A 26 -8.60 -2.16 -6.70
N THR A 27 -8.74 -3.05 -7.69
CA THR A 27 -8.78 -2.70 -9.11
C THR A 27 -9.80 -1.60 -9.43
N GLY A 28 -10.96 -1.61 -8.78
CA GLY A 28 -11.98 -0.57 -8.96
C GLY A 28 -11.60 0.77 -8.32
N THR A 29 -10.90 0.74 -7.19
CA THR A 29 -10.44 1.94 -6.48
C THR A 29 -9.30 2.62 -7.23
N ILE A 30 -8.26 1.88 -7.62
CA ILE A 30 -7.10 2.44 -8.32
C ILE A 30 -7.48 2.95 -9.72
N LYS A 31 -8.44 2.31 -10.39
CA LYS A 31 -8.98 2.80 -11.66
C LYS A 31 -9.53 4.22 -11.54
N LYS A 32 -10.31 4.52 -10.49
CA LYS A 32 -10.84 5.88 -10.25
C LYS A 32 -9.72 6.90 -10.00
N ARG A 33 -8.62 6.47 -9.37
CA ARG A 33 -7.44 7.33 -9.15
C ARG A 33 -6.75 7.67 -10.47
N PHE A 34 -6.53 6.67 -11.32
CA PHE A 34 -5.91 6.85 -12.63
C PHE A 34 -6.79 7.65 -13.61
N GLU A 35 -8.10 7.44 -13.60
CA GLU A 35 -9.07 8.24 -14.37
C GLU A 35 -8.96 9.74 -14.02
N GLY A 36 -8.78 10.07 -12.74
CA GLY A 36 -8.61 11.45 -12.28
C GLY A 36 -7.35 12.16 -12.82
N ILE A 37 -6.37 11.41 -13.30
CA ILE A 37 -5.12 11.93 -13.89
C ILE A 37 -4.97 11.58 -15.38
N GLY A 38 -6.03 11.04 -16.01
CA GLY A 38 -6.03 10.70 -17.43
C GLY A 38 -5.17 9.48 -17.82
N VAL A 39 -4.89 8.57 -16.87
CA VAL A 39 -4.12 7.35 -17.09
C VAL A 39 -5.06 6.14 -17.23
N GLU A 40 -4.78 5.24 -18.17
CA GLU A 40 -5.53 3.98 -18.30
C GLU A 40 -5.15 2.98 -17.20
N SER A 41 -6.12 2.27 -16.61
CA SER A 41 -5.83 1.25 -15.59
C SER A 41 -5.45 -0.10 -16.18
N THR A 42 -4.27 -0.17 -16.75
CA THR A 42 -3.61 -1.41 -17.19
C THR A 42 -2.83 -2.05 -16.03
N GLU A 43 -2.51 -3.33 -16.13
CA GLU A 43 -1.64 -4.00 -15.15
C GLU A 43 -0.25 -3.37 -15.10
N GLU A 44 0.30 -3.03 -16.26
CA GLU A 44 1.59 -2.34 -16.38
C GLU A 44 1.59 -1.02 -15.61
N ASN A 45 0.55 -0.20 -15.78
CA ASN A 45 0.46 1.09 -15.11
C ASN A 45 0.28 0.93 -13.60
N ARG A 46 -0.45 -0.10 -13.14
CA ARG A 46 -0.57 -0.41 -11.70
C ARG A 46 0.73 -0.93 -11.08
N ARG A 47 1.59 -1.59 -11.86
CA ARG A 47 2.90 -2.06 -11.40
C ARG A 47 3.93 -0.94 -11.33
N ALA A 48 3.84 0.02 -12.23
CA ALA A 48 4.78 1.14 -12.31
C ALA A 48 4.48 2.28 -11.32
N TYR A 49 3.22 2.38 -10.86
CA TYR A 49 2.78 3.30 -9.80
C TYR A 49 3.17 2.77 -8.41
#